data_AF-A0A194R7G1-F1
#
_entry.id   AF-A0A194R7G1-F1
#
_cell.length_a   1.000
_cell.length_b   1.000
_cell.length_c   1.000
_cell.angle_alpha   90.00
_cell.angle_beta   90.00
_cell.angle_gamma   90.00
#
_symmetry.space_group_name_H-M   'P 1'
#
loop_
_entity.id
_entity.type
_entity.pdbx_description
1 polymer ?
#
loop_
_entity_poly.entity_id
_entity_poly.type
_entity_poly.pdbx_seq_one_letter_code
_entity_poly.pdbx_strand_id
1 'polypeptide(L)'
;MLNNFMHESNEYLLKKCLQERMSDIASWRWVLQDLEKRVDETIDAIQHEREALHVVVQRINEEIHASTNFAKPGALSPMIDFVEEAVMQELIFLRQQKKRFETVIPQVENLKVKLEKIKSRIQKEAIQKCEAISVDEACWNTYKPDNYDNKKRKKKKSLSVVRWERRCAKLKDAGINTLRLAVVTRQKIRAARVELSIAAQAYGTRVDSAIRRRLHANIIKLQDLEWQRHEAVRDLKSLDIELETTERSVLNTMDRRKLVEGRLNERRLRPVEEQTADQVTYQLRMEQGKLKRFTNELRNNIDRIVSLQNRVKDTITHIDCYAEDIMHVVKLDRQRLQARSGEAITESNVTIMPEPSEPVHQEPQRQMDFALEPIQEEDESYPVLDL
;
A
#
# COMPACT_ATOMS: atom_id res chain seq x y z
N MET A 1 -74.48 55.23 27.01
CA MET A 1 -74.21 53.85 27.47
C MET A 1 -73.87 52.89 26.32
N LEU A 2 -74.57 52.91 25.17
CA LEU A 2 -74.23 52.04 24.01
C LEU A 2 -72.80 52.25 23.45
N ASN A 3 -72.30 53.49 23.40
CA ASN A 3 -70.98 53.78 22.84
C ASN A 3 -69.80 53.27 23.69
N ASN A 4 -69.96 53.16 25.01
CA ASN A 4 -68.90 52.67 25.90
C ASN A 4 -68.79 51.14 25.81
N PHE A 5 -69.93 50.43 25.80
CA PHE A 5 -69.97 48.97 25.61
C PHE A 5 -69.42 48.54 24.24
N MET A 6 -69.75 49.29 23.18
CA MET A 6 -69.20 49.05 21.84
C MET A 6 -67.69 49.33 21.78
N HIS A 7 -67.20 50.33 22.50
CA HIS A 7 -65.76 50.63 22.58
C HIS A 7 -65.00 49.53 23.34
N GLU A 8 -65.51 49.12 24.50
CA GLU A 8 -64.95 48.03 25.32
C GLU A 8 -64.94 46.67 24.57
N SER A 9 -66.01 46.36 23.84
CA SER A 9 -66.10 45.15 23.01
C SER A 9 -65.09 45.16 21.85
N ASN A 10 -64.90 46.31 21.21
CA ASN A 10 -63.92 46.48 20.14
C ASN A 10 -62.48 46.43 20.66
N GLU A 11 -62.22 47.00 21.83
CA GLU A 11 -60.91 46.96 22.47
C GLU A 11 -60.53 45.53 22.89
N TYR A 12 -61.48 44.79 23.45
CA TYR A 12 -61.30 43.37 23.78
C TYR A 12 -60.98 42.54 22.53
N LEU A 13 -61.73 42.74 21.43
CA LEU A 13 -61.50 42.02 20.18
C LEU A 13 -60.14 42.36 19.57
N LEU A 14 -59.75 43.64 19.57
CA LEU A 14 -58.45 44.09 19.07
C LEU A 14 -57.30 43.50 19.88
N LYS A 15 -57.41 43.52 21.21
CA LYS A 15 -56.46 42.85 22.10
C LYS A 15 -56.38 41.37 21.75
N LYS A 16 -57.49 40.64 21.74
CA LYS A 16 -57.50 39.22 21.37
C LYS A 16 -56.78 38.94 20.02
N CYS A 17 -57.06 39.72 18.98
CA CYS A 17 -56.38 39.59 17.68
C CYS A 17 -54.87 39.89 17.75
N LEU A 18 -54.44 40.88 18.53
CA LEU A 18 -53.01 41.16 18.76
C LEU A 18 -52.32 40.02 19.51
N GLN A 19 -52.97 39.45 20.53
CA GLN A 19 -52.42 38.31 21.27
C GLN A 19 -52.24 37.08 20.38
N GLU A 20 -53.27 36.73 19.58
CA GLU A 20 -53.19 35.65 18.59
C GLU A 20 -52.04 35.91 17.61
N ARG A 21 -51.93 37.15 17.10
CA ARG A 21 -50.87 37.51 16.17
C ARG A 21 -49.47 37.43 16.77
N MET A 22 -49.29 37.91 18.00
CA MET A 22 -48.03 37.80 18.74
C MET A 22 -47.65 36.34 18.97
N SER A 23 -48.62 35.48 19.28
CA SER A 23 -48.41 34.03 19.41
C SER A 23 -47.93 33.40 18.10
N ASP A 24 -48.54 33.74 16.96
CA ASP A 24 -48.10 33.27 15.64
C ASP A 24 -46.68 33.73 15.30
N ILE A 25 -46.35 34.99 15.60
CA ILE A 25 -45.01 35.54 15.34
C ILE A 25 -43.98 34.86 16.26
N ALA A 26 -44.33 34.64 17.53
CA ALA A 26 -43.48 33.98 18.51
C ALA A 26 -43.21 32.52 18.16
N SER A 27 -44.22 31.77 17.68
CA SER A 27 -44.04 30.38 17.24
C SER A 27 -43.10 30.29 16.04
N TRP A 28 -43.26 31.15 15.03
CA TRP A 28 -42.34 31.20 13.89
C TRP A 28 -40.93 31.66 14.28
N ARG A 29 -40.81 32.60 15.23
CA ARG A 29 -39.50 32.99 15.78
C ARG A 29 -38.78 31.79 16.38
N TRP A 30 -39.47 31.02 17.23
CA TRP A 30 -38.91 29.84 17.88
C TRP A 30 -38.46 28.80 16.84
N VAL A 31 -39.31 28.49 15.84
CA VAL A 31 -38.97 27.55 14.76
C VAL A 31 -37.72 27.99 13.99
N LEU A 32 -37.58 29.29 13.72
CA LEU A 32 -36.42 29.82 13.01
C LEU A 32 -35.15 29.81 13.87
N GLN A 33 -35.26 30.10 15.17
CA GLN A 33 -34.13 30.03 16.10
C GLN A 33 -33.63 28.60 16.31
N ASP A 34 -34.54 27.62 16.43
CA ASP A 34 -34.16 26.20 16.45
C ASP A 34 -33.43 25.79 15.17
N LEU A 35 -33.99 26.17 14.01
CA LEU A 35 -33.39 25.88 12.72
C LEU A 35 -32.01 26.54 12.55
N GLU A 36 -31.85 27.76 13.05
CA GLU A 36 -30.55 28.47 13.06
C GLU A 36 -29.50 27.68 13.83
N LYS A 37 -29.82 27.24 15.05
CA LYS A 37 -28.90 26.45 15.90
C LYS A 37 -28.44 25.18 15.18
N ARG A 38 -29.38 24.45 14.57
CA ARG A 38 -29.10 23.22 13.81
C ARG A 38 -28.25 23.47 12.56
N VAL A 39 -28.47 24.60 11.88
CA VAL A 39 -27.63 25.03 10.75
C VAL A 39 -26.22 25.34 11.24
N ASP A 40 -26.07 25.98 12.40
CA ASP A 40 -24.76 26.30 12.97
C ASP A 40 -23.94 25.04 13.29
N GLU A 41 -24.53 24.11 14.05
CA GLU A 41 -23.93 22.81 14.35
C GLU A 41 -23.52 22.05 13.07
N THR A 42 -24.32 22.19 12.01
CA THR A 42 -24.03 21.57 10.71
C THR A 42 -22.90 22.26 9.96
N ILE A 43 -22.74 23.59 10.09
CA ILE A 43 -21.60 24.32 9.51
C ILE A 43 -20.30 23.82 10.13
N ASP A 44 -20.26 23.71 11.47
CA ASP A 44 -19.10 23.19 12.18
C ASP A 44 -18.79 21.74 11.78
N ALA A 45 -19.82 20.91 11.67
CA ALA A 45 -19.64 19.52 11.24
C ALA A 45 -19.13 19.42 9.79
N ILE A 46 -19.58 20.29 8.88
CA ILE A 46 -19.10 20.34 7.49
C ILE A 46 -17.66 20.86 7.43
N GLN A 47 -17.31 21.84 8.25
CA GLN A 47 -15.93 22.31 8.41
C GLN A 47 -15.00 21.17 8.84
N HIS A 48 -15.41 20.39 9.83
CA HIS A 48 -14.65 19.22 10.29
C HIS A 48 -14.46 18.18 9.17
N GLU A 49 -15.50 17.86 8.39
CA GLU A 49 -15.33 16.95 7.25
C GLU A 49 -14.37 17.51 6.18
N ARG A 50 -14.36 18.83 5.96
CA ARG A 50 -13.40 19.46 5.03
C ARG A 50 -11.96 19.28 5.52
N GLU A 51 -11.70 19.55 6.79
CA GLU A 51 -10.38 19.38 7.39
C GLU A 51 -9.93 17.92 7.33
N ALA A 52 -10.83 16.99 7.66
CA ALA A 52 -10.57 15.55 7.52
C ALA A 52 -10.21 15.15 6.08
N LEU A 53 -10.87 15.73 5.07
CA LEU A 53 -10.54 15.49 3.66
C LEU A 53 -9.13 15.99 3.29
N HIS A 54 -8.69 17.14 3.81
CA HIS A 54 -7.33 17.62 3.60
C HIS A 54 -6.29 16.69 4.21
N VAL A 55 -6.53 16.21 5.44
CA VAL A 55 -5.66 15.22 6.10
C VAL A 55 -5.59 13.93 5.28
N VAL A 56 -6.72 13.45 4.75
CA VAL A 56 -6.75 12.27 3.87
C VAL A 56 -5.92 12.48 2.60
N VAL A 57 -6.06 13.62 1.93
CA VAL A 57 -5.27 13.94 0.73
C VAL A 57 -3.77 14.00 1.05
N GLN A 58 -3.40 14.60 2.19
CA GLN A 58 -2.01 14.65 2.64
C GLN A 58 -1.46 13.23 2.89
N ARG A 59 -2.19 12.40 3.63
CA ARG A 59 -1.80 11.00 3.87
C ARG A 59 -1.61 10.22 2.57
N ILE A 60 -2.55 10.33 1.63
CA ILE A 60 -2.41 9.68 0.31
C ILE A 60 -1.15 10.18 -0.41
N ASN A 61 -0.83 11.47 -0.28
CA ASN A 61 0.37 12.03 -0.89
C ASN A 61 1.66 11.45 -0.28
N GLU A 62 1.70 11.29 1.04
CA GLU A 62 2.80 10.64 1.75
C GLU A 62 2.95 9.17 1.31
N GLU A 63 1.85 8.42 1.22
CA GLU A 63 1.84 7.04 0.72
C GLU A 63 2.32 6.93 -0.75
N ILE A 64 1.93 7.88 -1.61
CA ILE A 64 2.44 7.96 -3.00
C ILE A 64 3.94 8.23 -3.01
N HIS A 65 4.44 9.16 -2.19
CA HIS A 65 5.87 9.46 -2.12
C HIS A 65 6.67 8.26 -1.64
N ALA A 66 6.22 7.59 -0.57
CA ALA A 66 6.83 6.36 -0.09
C ALA A 66 6.89 5.32 -1.21
N SER A 67 5.74 5.00 -1.81
CA SER A 67 5.64 3.97 -2.86
C SER A 67 6.47 4.30 -4.11
N THR A 68 6.59 5.58 -4.47
CA THR A 68 7.38 6.02 -5.64
C THR A 68 8.88 5.88 -5.40
N ASN A 69 9.38 6.15 -4.19
CA ASN A 69 10.79 6.01 -3.84
C ASN A 69 11.28 4.55 -3.93
N PHE A 70 10.35 3.59 -3.80
CA PHE A 70 10.63 2.17 -3.85
C PHE A 70 10.31 1.51 -5.18
N ALA A 71 9.48 2.13 -6.01
CA ALA A 71 9.28 1.72 -7.40
C ALA A 71 10.61 1.88 -8.16
N LYS A 72 11.18 0.75 -8.60
CA LYS A 72 12.39 0.73 -9.42
C LYS A 72 12.12 -0.17 -10.62
N PRO A 73 11.33 0.34 -11.59
CA PRO A 73 11.07 -0.39 -12.82
C PRO A 73 12.40 -0.74 -13.49
N GLY A 74 12.63 -2.02 -13.79
CA GLY A 74 13.86 -2.47 -14.45
C GLY A 74 15.03 -2.84 -13.53
N ALA A 75 14.87 -2.86 -12.20
CA ALA A 75 15.88 -3.48 -11.31
C ALA A 75 16.10 -4.97 -11.62
N LEU A 76 15.09 -5.56 -12.22
CA LEU A 76 15.11 -6.84 -12.88
C LEU A 76 14.77 -6.54 -14.36
N SER A 77 15.51 -7.15 -15.29
CA SER A 77 15.20 -7.13 -16.72
C SER A 77 14.30 -8.29 -17.22
N PRO A 78 13.31 -8.84 -16.48
CA PRO A 78 12.34 -9.75 -17.06
C PRO A 78 11.26 -8.92 -17.74
N MET A 79 10.74 -9.49 -18.82
CA MET A 79 9.68 -8.95 -19.64
C MET A 79 8.37 -8.70 -18.84
N ILE A 80 8.23 -9.30 -17.64
CA ILE A 80 7.10 -9.15 -16.71
C ILE A 80 7.60 -9.30 -15.26
N ASP A 81 7.53 -8.24 -14.46
CA ASP A 81 7.81 -8.26 -13.01
C ASP A 81 6.50 -8.04 -12.23
N PHE A 82 5.98 -9.11 -11.62
CA PHE A 82 4.72 -9.09 -10.89
C PHE A 82 4.75 -8.22 -9.63
N VAL A 83 5.94 -7.96 -9.05
CA VAL A 83 6.08 -7.05 -7.91
C VAL A 83 5.96 -5.62 -8.38
N GLU A 84 6.66 -5.23 -9.46
CA GLU A 84 6.52 -3.89 -10.04
C GLU A 84 5.08 -3.64 -10.52
N GLU A 85 4.44 -4.64 -11.11
CA GLU A 85 3.03 -4.53 -11.51
C GLU A 85 2.12 -4.25 -10.31
N ALA A 86 2.30 -4.98 -9.20
CA ALA A 86 1.53 -4.75 -7.99
C ALA A 86 1.74 -3.34 -7.42
N VAL A 87 2.99 -2.88 -7.37
CA VAL A 87 3.37 -1.52 -6.90
C VAL A 87 2.77 -0.45 -7.81
N MET A 88 2.82 -0.64 -9.13
CA MET A 88 2.23 0.28 -10.09
C MET A 88 0.72 0.37 -9.97
N GLN A 89 0.04 -0.76 -9.76
CA GLN A 89 -1.41 -0.77 -9.53
C GLN A 89 -1.80 -0.05 -8.23
N GLU A 90 -1.04 -0.24 -7.14
CA GLU A 90 -1.20 0.53 -5.89
C GLU A 90 -1.03 2.04 -6.14
N LEU A 91 0.04 2.45 -6.83
CA LEU A 91 0.32 3.85 -7.17
C LEU A 91 -0.79 4.48 -8.02
N ILE A 92 -1.28 3.76 -9.03
CA ILE A 92 -2.38 4.24 -9.89
C ILE A 92 -3.64 4.45 -9.05
N PHE A 93 -3.98 3.48 -8.20
CA PHE A 93 -5.13 3.57 -7.30
C PHE A 93 -5.01 4.80 -6.38
N LEU A 94 -3.88 4.98 -5.69
CA LEU A 94 -3.67 6.11 -4.78
C LEU A 94 -3.78 7.46 -5.51
N ARG A 95 -3.19 7.59 -6.71
CA ARG A 95 -3.30 8.82 -7.53
C ARG A 95 -4.74 9.12 -7.94
N GLN A 96 -5.51 8.09 -8.30
CA GLN A 96 -6.92 8.25 -8.64
C GLN A 96 -7.74 8.70 -7.42
N GLN A 97 -7.52 8.10 -6.25
CA GLN A 97 -8.21 8.50 -5.03
C GLN A 97 -7.83 9.90 -4.57
N LYS A 98 -6.56 10.28 -4.65
CA LYS A 98 -6.09 11.66 -4.38
C LYS A 98 -6.90 12.67 -5.21
N LYS A 99 -6.95 12.46 -6.53
CA LYS A 99 -7.72 13.32 -7.44
C LYS A 99 -9.21 13.35 -7.08
N ARG A 100 -9.80 12.19 -6.75
CA ARG A 100 -11.21 12.11 -6.31
C ARG A 100 -11.46 12.99 -5.09
N PHE A 101 -10.67 12.88 -4.03
CA PHE A 101 -10.86 13.68 -2.82
C PHE A 101 -10.57 15.17 -3.03
N GLU A 102 -9.56 15.52 -3.84
CA GLU A 102 -9.30 16.91 -4.24
C GLU A 102 -10.49 17.55 -4.96
N THR A 103 -11.23 16.78 -5.78
CA THR A 103 -12.45 17.30 -6.44
C THR A 103 -13.64 17.45 -5.49
N VAL A 104 -13.67 16.74 -4.37
CA VAL A 104 -14.76 16.80 -3.38
C VAL A 104 -14.61 18.00 -2.43
N ILE A 105 -13.38 18.36 -2.04
CA ILE A 105 -13.09 19.51 -1.17
C ILE A 105 -13.83 20.80 -1.60
N PRO A 106 -13.73 21.28 -2.86
CA PRO A 106 -14.44 22.49 -3.28
C PRO A 106 -15.96 22.33 -3.28
N GLN A 107 -16.50 21.11 -3.39
CA GLN A 107 -17.95 20.87 -3.29
C GLN A 107 -18.44 21.03 -1.85
N VAL A 108 -17.64 20.56 -0.88
CA VAL A 108 -17.90 20.73 0.56
C VAL A 108 -17.82 22.21 0.94
N GLU A 109 -16.82 22.93 0.44
CA GLU A 109 -16.69 24.38 0.67
C GLU A 109 -17.91 25.15 0.13
N ASN A 110 -18.36 24.83 -1.08
CA ASN A 110 -19.57 25.43 -1.66
C ASN A 110 -20.82 25.12 -0.84
N LEU A 111 -20.90 23.94 -0.21
CA LEU A 111 -22.00 23.58 0.67
C LEU A 111 -21.97 24.38 1.98
N LYS A 112 -20.78 24.58 2.56
CA LYS A 112 -20.58 25.44 3.73
C LYS A 112 -21.05 26.88 3.45
N VAL A 113 -20.64 27.46 2.31
CA VAL A 113 -21.07 28.80 1.89
C VAL A 113 -22.60 28.87 1.72
N LYS A 114 -23.25 27.81 1.23
CA LYS A 114 -24.72 27.75 1.14
C LYS A 114 -25.37 27.71 2.53
N LEU A 115 -24.80 26.99 3.48
CA LEU A 115 -25.27 26.94 4.87
C LEU A 115 -25.12 28.29 5.58
N GLU A 116 -24.00 28.99 5.40
CA GLU A 116 -23.81 30.35 5.94
C GLU A 116 -24.82 31.36 5.36
N LYS A 117 -25.12 31.24 4.06
CA LYS A 117 -26.16 32.04 3.40
C LYS A 117 -27.56 31.75 3.94
N ILE A 118 -27.88 30.50 4.30
CA ILE A 118 -29.19 30.19 4.88
C ILE A 118 -29.25 30.65 6.35
N LYS A 119 -28.17 30.47 7.12
CA LYS A 119 -28.03 30.95 8.50
C LYS A 119 -28.31 32.45 8.60
N SER A 120 -27.60 33.26 7.80
CA SER A 120 -27.78 34.72 7.78
C SER A 120 -29.21 35.15 7.40
N ARG A 121 -29.87 34.43 6.49
CA ARG A 121 -31.28 34.68 6.14
C ARG A 121 -32.25 34.34 7.28
N ILE A 122 -32.03 33.22 7.96
CA ILE A 122 -32.82 32.79 9.11
C ILE A 122 -32.67 33.77 10.28
N GLN A 123 -31.42 34.13 10.61
CA GLN A 123 -31.09 35.14 11.63
C GLN A 123 -31.82 36.46 11.40
N LYS A 124 -31.71 36.98 10.17
CA LYS A 124 -32.38 38.23 9.80
C LYS A 124 -33.91 38.12 9.95
N GLU A 125 -34.50 37.01 9.51
CA GLU A 125 -35.95 36.82 9.63
C GLU A 125 -36.38 36.67 11.10
N ALA A 126 -35.58 36.03 11.95
CA ALA A 126 -35.82 35.87 13.39
C ALA A 126 -35.74 37.20 14.15
N ILE A 127 -34.74 38.04 13.86
CA ILE A 127 -34.63 39.41 14.42
C ILE A 127 -35.87 40.23 14.05
N GLN A 128 -36.32 40.15 12.80
CA GLN A 128 -37.55 40.83 12.36
C GLN A 128 -38.80 40.32 13.09
N LYS A 129 -38.83 39.05 13.54
CA LYS A 129 -39.93 38.55 14.39
C LYS A 129 -39.85 39.15 15.80
N CYS A 130 -38.65 39.27 16.39
CA CYS A 130 -38.47 39.95 17.68
C CYS A 130 -38.95 41.41 17.63
N GLU A 131 -38.55 42.15 16.59
CA GLU A 131 -38.98 43.53 16.38
C GLU A 131 -40.49 43.64 16.23
N ALA A 132 -41.11 42.73 15.47
CA ALA A 132 -42.57 42.72 15.29
C ALA A 132 -43.32 42.46 16.61
N ILE A 133 -42.87 41.49 17.42
CA ILE A 133 -43.45 41.23 18.75
C ILE A 133 -43.34 42.47 19.64
N SER A 134 -42.18 43.12 19.67
CA SER A 134 -41.96 44.32 20.50
C SER A 134 -42.88 45.48 20.10
N VAL A 135 -43.13 45.66 18.81
CA VAL A 135 -44.09 46.66 18.32
C VAL A 135 -45.53 46.29 18.72
N ASP A 136 -45.92 45.03 18.55
CA ASP A 136 -47.26 44.56 18.91
C ASP A 136 -47.50 44.65 20.45
N GLU A 137 -46.48 44.37 21.26
CA GLU A 137 -46.49 44.58 22.73
C GLU A 137 -46.65 46.06 23.10
N ALA A 138 -45.97 46.97 22.39
CA ALA A 138 -46.11 48.40 22.62
C ALA A 138 -47.53 48.89 22.26
N CYS A 139 -48.12 48.36 21.17
CA CYS A 139 -49.51 48.61 20.79
C CYS A 139 -50.50 48.05 21.80
N TRP A 140 -50.21 46.89 22.40
CA TRP A 140 -51.03 46.31 23.47
C TRP A 140 -51.07 47.20 24.72
N ASN A 141 -49.91 47.74 25.11
CA ASN A 141 -49.75 48.49 26.37
C ASN A 141 -50.10 49.99 26.26
N THR A 142 -50.19 50.55 25.05
CA THR A 142 -50.35 51.99 24.84
C THR A 142 -51.66 52.32 24.12
N TYR A 143 -52.67 52.82 24.82
CA TYR A 143 -53.76 53.58 24.21
C TYR A 143 -53.45 55.07 24.34
N LYS A 144 -52.57 55.59 23.47
CA LYS A 144 -52.41 57.05 23.30
C LYS A 144 -52.60 57.42 21.83
N PRO A 145 -53.62 58.21 21.50
CA PRO A 145 -53.76 58.78 20.17
C PRO A 145 -52.89 60.03 20.09
N ASP A 146 -51.58 59.88 19.99
CA ASP A 146 -50.70 61.05 19.79
C ASP A 146 -50.14 61.11 18.37
N ASN A 147 -50.55 62.19 17.69
CA ASN A 147 -49.94 62.86 16.54
C ASN A 147 -49.30 61.96 15.47
N TYR A 148 -50.11 61.63 14.46
CA TYR A 148 -49.63 61.18 13.15
C TYR A 148 -48.68 62.25 12.54
N ASP A 149 -47.37 62.12 12.78
CA ASP A 149 -46.35 62.85 12.04
C ASP A 149 -46.42 62.38 10.58
N ASN A 150 -47.15 63.15 9.77
CA ASN A 150 -47.57 62.84 8.41
C ASN A 150 -46.40 62.99 7.42
N LYS A 151 -45.25 62.37 7.72
CA LYS A 151 -44.16 62.24 6.76
C LYS A 151 -44.63 61.24 5.71
N LYS A 152 -44.87 61.75 4.49
CA LYS A 152 -45.23 60.99 3.28
C LYS A 152 -44.13 59.97 2.91
N ARG A 153 -43.94 58.93 3.73
CA ARG A 153 -43.17 57.75 3.39
C ARG A 153 -44.00 56.96 2.40
N LYS A 154 -43.44 56.66 1.22
CA LYS A 154 -44.09 55.80 0.21
C LYS A 154 -44.60 54.54 0.92
N LYS A 155 -45.93 54.35 0.96
CA LYS A 155 -46.57 53.18 1.59
C LYS A 155 -46.09 51.93 0.87
N LYS A 156 -45.10 51.22 1.45
CA LYS A 156 -44.75 49.88 0.98
C LYS A 156 -45.98 49.00 1.21
N LYS A 157 -46.41 48.28 0.17
CA LYS A 157 -47.57 47.37 0.26
C LYS A 157 -47.30 46.36 1.38
N SER A 158 -48.21 46.26 2.35
CA SER A 158 -48.16 45.24 3.39
C SER A 158 -48.42 43.85 2.79
N LEU A 159 -47.81 42.83 3.39
CA LEU A 159 -48.09 41.44 3.03
C LEU A 159 -49.38 41.00 3.73
N SER A 160 -50.19 40.18 3.04
CA SER A 160 -51.26 39.45 3.71
C SER A 160 -50.67 38.37 4.62
N VAL A 161 -51.40 37.98 5.68
CA VAL A 161 -50.98 36.94 6.64
C VAL A 161 -50.59 35.65 5.90
N VAL A 162 -51.44 35.18 4.98
CA VAL A 162 -51.15 33.98 4.15
C VAL A 162 -49.84 34.09 3.36
N ARG A 163 -49.51 35.28 2.83
CA ARG A 163 -48.24 35.49 2.11
C ARG A 163 -47.04 35.55 3.05
N TRP A 164 -47.22 36.07 4.26
CA TRP A 164 -46.20 36.08 5.32
C TRP A 164 -45.90 34.67 5.81
N GLU A 165 -46.92 33.87 6.13
CA GLU A 165 -46.75 32.47 6.55
C GLU A 165 -46.05 31.64 5.47
N ARG A 166 -46.48 31.77 4.21
CA ARG A 166 -45.85 31.09 3.09
C ARG A 166 -44.37 31.48 2.93
N ARG A 167 -44.00 32.72 3.24
CA ARG A 167 -42.61 33.17 3.21
C ARG A 167 -41.80 32.50 4.33
N CYS A 168 -42.35 32.43 5.55
CA CYS A 168 -41.73 31.73 6.68
C CYS A 168 -41.54 30.24 6.38
N ALA A 169 -42.59 29.57 5.88
CA ALA A 169 -42.56 28.17 5.49
C ALA A 169 -41.48 27.89 4.43
N LYS A 170 -41.42 28.70 3.37
CA LYS A 170 -40.37 28.57 2.33
C LYS A 170 -38.95 28.70 2.88
N LEU A 171 -38.73 29.57 3.86
CA LEU A 171 -37.42 29.73 4.49
C LEU A 171 -37.06 28.52 5.35
N LYS A 172 -38.04 28.01 6.12
CA LYS A 172 -37.91 26.77 6.89
C LYS A 172 -37.56 25.60 5.96
N ASP A 173 -38.32 25.39 4.89
CA ASP A 173 -38.11 24.31 3.93
C ASP A 173 -36.72 24.41 3.26
N ALA A 174 -36.29 25.63 2.91
CA ALA A 174 -34.96 25.85 2.36
C ALA A 174 -33.86 25.44 3.36
N GLY A 175 -33.99 25.79 4.65
CA GLY A 175 -33.06 25.37 5.70
C GLY A 175 -33.05 23.86 5.91
N ILE A 176 -34.21 23.22 6.01
CA ILE A 176 -34.32 21.75 6.16
C ILE A 176 -33.70 21.03 4.95
N ASN A 177 -33.94 21.52 3.73
CA ASN A 177 -33.36 20.92 2.53
C ASN A 177 -31.83 21.06 2.50
N THR A 178 -31.28 22.21 2.91
CA THR A 178 -29.82 22.37 3.03
C THR A 178 -29.21 21.48 4.11
N LEU A 179 -29.90 21.29 5.24
CA LEU A 179 -29.47 20.37 6.30
C LEU A 179 -29.46 18.92 5.81
N ARG A 180 -30.52 18.48 5.10
CA ARG A 180 -30.58 17.14 4.50
C ARG A 180 -29.42 16.91 3.52
N LEU A 181 -29.14 17.88 2.66
CA LEU A 181 -28.01 17.82 1.74
C LEU A 181 -26.67 17.70 2.48
N ALA A 182 -26.49 18.43 3.58
CA ALA A 182 -25.31 18.33 4.42
C ALA A 182 -25.15 16.95 5.05
N VAL A 183 -26.20 16.38 5.64
CA VAL A 183 -26.18 15.02 6.21
C VAL A 183 -25.78 13.98 5.17
N VAL A 184 -26.41 14.00 4.00
CA VAL A 184 -26.10 13.05 2.91
C VAL A 184 -24.66 13.23 2.43
N THR A 185 -24.18 14.47 2.31
CA THR A 185 -22.79 14.75 1.89
C THR A 185 -21.78 14.20 2.89
N ARG A 186 -22.03 14.41 4.20
CA ARG A 186 -21.17 13.87 5.28
C ARG A 186 -21.12 12.35 5.25
N GLN A 187 -22.28 11.69 5.11
CA GLN A 187 -22.35 10.23 5.01
C GLN A 187 -21.54 9.71 3.81
N LYS A 188 -21.68 10.34 2.64
CA LYS A 188 -20.91 9.97 1.44
C LYS A 188 -19.40 10.14 1.63
N ILE A 189 -18.97 11.23 2.27
CA ILE A 189 -17.54 11.47 2.56
C ILE A 189 -17.00 10.39 3.49
N ARG A 190 -17.72 10.08 4.58
CA ARG A 190 -17.32 9.04 5.53
C ARG A 190 -17.24 7.66 4.87
N ALA A 191 -18.26 7.29 4.10
CA ALA A 191 -18.25 6.03 3.35
C ALA A 191 -17.04 5.95 2.39
N ALA A 192 -16.79 7.00 1.61
CA ALA A 192 -15.64 7.04 0.70
C ALA A 192 -14.29 6.94 1.44
N ARG A 193 -14.17 7.53 2.64
CA ARG A 193 -12.95 7.40 3.47
C ARG A 193 -12.74 5.98 3.98
N VAL A 194 -13.81 5.31 4.40
CA VAL A 194 -13.74 3.90 4.82
C VAL A 194 -13.38 3.00 3.63
N GLU A 195 -14.05 3.19 2.48
CA GLU A 195 -13.72 2.49 1.23
C GLU A 195 -12.25 2.69 0.84
N LEU A 196 -11.73 3.92 0.93
CA LEU A 196 -10.32 4.20 0.69
C LEU A 196 -9.43 3.38 1.63
N SER A 197 -9.72 3.38 2.92
CA SER A 197 -8.87 2.70 3.91
C SER A 197 -8.81 1.20 3.64
N ILE A 198 -9.95 0.57 3.38
CA ILE A 198 -10.05 -0.86 3.08
C ILE A 198 -9.32 -1.17 1.78
N ALA A 199 -9.59 -0.41 0.72
CA ALA A 199 -8.97 -0.65 -0.58
C ALA A 199 -7.46 -0.39 -0.55
N ALA A 200 -6.99 0.69 0.08
CA ALA A 200 -5.56 0.97 0.23
C ALA A 200 -4.84 -0.15 0.98
N GLN A 201 -5.44 -0.68 2.06
CA GLN A 201 -4.90 -1.83 2.77
C GLN A 201 -4.87 -3.09 1.89
N ALA A 202 -5.90 -3.33 1.08
CA ALA A 202 -5.93 -4.46 0.15
C ALA A 202 -4.84 -4.35 -0.93
N TYR A 203 -4.62 -3.15 -1.50
CA TYR A 203 -3.52 -2.92 -2.43
C TYR A 203 -2.17 -3.12 -1.75
N GLY A 204 -2.00 -2.59 -0.53
CA GLY A 204 -0.76 -2.70 0.23
C GLY A 204 -0.40 -4.13 0.60
N THR A 205 -1.35 -4.91 1.10
CA THR A 205 -1.17 -6.34 1.44
C THR A 205 -0.86 -7.19 0.20
N ARG A 206 -1.43 -6.85 -0.96
CA ARG A 206 -1.13 -7.53 -2.22
C ARG A 206 0.31 -7.28 -2.68
N VAL A 207 0.80 -6.04 -2.54
CA VAL A 207 2.21 -5.71 -2.80
C VAL A 207 3.12 -6.46 -1.83
N ASP A 208 2.82 -6.44 -0.53
CA ASP A 208 3.64 -7.13 0.47
C ASP A 208 3.68 -8.64 0.23
N SER A 209 2.55 -9.25 -0.14
CA SER A 209 2.47 -10.67 -0.51
C SER A 209 3.30 -10.98 -1.76
N ALA A 210 3.27 -10.11 -2.76
CA ALA A 210 4.10 -10.26 -3.96
C ALA A 210 5.60 -10.20 -3.59
N ILE A 211 6.02 -9.21 -2.81
CA ILE A 211 7.42 -9.06 -2.38
C ILE A 211 7.85 -10.28 -1.55
N ARG A 212 7.07 -10.71 -0.55
CA ARG A 212 7.41 -11.87 0.29
C ARG A 212 7.57 -13.15 -0.53
N ARG A 213 6.67 -13.39 -1.50
CA ARG A 213 6.77 -14.56 -2.39
C ARG A 213 8.06 -14.52 -3.22
N ARG A 214 8.38 -13.37 -3.83
CA ARG A 214 9.61 -13.20 -4.61
C ARG A 214 10.85 -13.39 -3.75
N LEU A 215 10.86 -12.77 -2.58
CA LEU A 215 11.95 -12.87 -1.61
C LEU A 215 12.20 -14.32 -1.21
N HIS A 216 11.16 -15.06 -0.85
CA HIS A 216 11.27 -16.47 -0.47
C HIS A 216 11.80 -17.33 -1.62
N ALA A 217 11.24 -17.16 -2.83
CA ALA A 217 11.70 -17.90 -4.01
C ALA A 217 13.17 -17.61 -4.35
N ASN A 218 13.59 -16.35 -4.25
CA ASN A 218 14.96 -15.94 -4.52
C ASN A 218 15.94 -16.43 -3.44
N ILE A 219 15.55 -16.48 -2.17
CA ILE A 219 16.39 -17.06 -1.10
C ILE A 219 16.62 -18.55 -1.35
N ILE A 220 15.58 -19.32 -1.68
CA ILE A 220 15.73 -20.74 -2.02
C ILE A 220 16.65 -20.90 -3.23
N LYS A 221 16.48 -20.04 -4.23
CA LYS A 221 17.32 -20.07 -5.43
C LYS A 221 18.79 -19.75 -5.15
N LEU A 222 19.08 -18.83 -4.23
CA LEU A 222 20.45 -18.58 -3.78
C LEU A 222 21.06 -19.81 -3.10
N GLN A 223 20.30 -20.48 -2.23
CA GLN A 223 20.78 -21.72 -1.58
C GLN A 223 21.08 -22.83 -2.60
N ASP A 224 20.25 -22.96 -3.63
CA ASP A 224 20.48 -23.90 -4.74
C ASP A 224 21.74 -23.53 -5.55
N LEU A 225 21.95 -22.24 -5.85
CA LEU A 225 23.16 -21.78 -6.53
C LEU A 225 24.42 -21.99 -5.68
N GLU A 226 24.36 -21.74 -4.37
CA GLU A 226 25.46 -22.02 -3.44
C GLU A 226 25.80 -23.51 -3.42
N TRP A 227 24.79 -24.38 -3.42
CA TRP A 227 24.97 -25.82 -3.51
C TRP A 227 25.60 -26.23 -4.85
N GLN A 228 25.08 -25.75 -5.97
CA GLN A 228 25.63 -26.03 -7.31
C GLN A 228 27.08 -25.55 -7.44
N ARG A 229 27.40 -24.38 -6.89
CA ARG A 229 28.77 -23.86 -6.84
C ARG A 229 29.69 -24.77 -6.02
N HIS A 230 29.23 -25.22 -4.86
CA HIS A 230 30.01 -26.12 -4.01
C HIS A 230 30.28 -27.46 -4.72
N GLU A 231 29.29 -28.00 -5.42
CA GLU A 231 29.45 -29.23 -6.23
C GLU A 231 30.45 -29.02 -7.37
N ALA A 232 30.33 -27.92 -8.12
CA ALA A 232 31.25 -27.61 -9.22
C ALA A 232 32.71 -27.44 -8.73
N VAL A 233 32.91 -26.85 -7.55
CA VAL A 233 34.24 -26.75 -6.92
C VAL A 233 34.77 -28.14 -6.51
N ARG A 234 33.89 -29.05 -6.05
CA ARG A 234 34.28 -30.43 -5.73
C ARG A 234 34.69 -31.19 -6.99
N ASP A 235 33.92 -31.06 -8.07
CA ASP A 235 34.23 -31.65 -9.37
C ASP A 235 35.58 -31.13 -9.91
N LEU A 236 35.83 -29.82 -9.77
CA LEU A 236 37.11 -29.24 -10.18
C LEU A 236 38.30 -29.85 -9.41
N LYS A 237 38.18 -30.02 -8.09
CA LYS A 237 39.20 -30.69 -7.27
C LYS A 237 39.39 -32.15 -7.68
N SER A 238 38.32 -32.86 -8.03
CA SER A 238 38.41 -34.24 -8.53
C SER A 238 39.16 -34.31 -9.86
N LEU A 239 38.91 -33.36 -10.77
CA LEU A 239 39.63 -33.25 -12.04
C LEU A 239 41.11 -32.89 -11.83
N ASP A 240 41.45 -32.07 -10.84
CA ASP A 240 42.86 -31.77 -10.48
C ASP A 240 43.60 -33.06 -10.06
N ILE A 241 42.97 -33.89 -9.22
CA ILE A 241 43.54 -35.19 -8.81
C ILE A 241 43.68 -36.14 -10.01
N GLU A 242 42.66 -36.19 -10.88
CA GLU A 242 42.72 -37.02 -12.10
C GLU A 242 43.84 -36.56 -13.04
N LEU A 243 44.05 -35.25 -13.17
CA LEU A 243 45.12 -34.66 -13.96
C LEU A 243 46.49 -35.08 -13.42
N GLU A 244 46.74 -34.86 -12.12
CA GLU A 244 48.02 -35.24 -11.50
C GLU A 244 48.31 -36.74 -11.62
N THR A 245 47.29 -37.59 -11.48
CA THR A 245 47.43 -39.04 -11.61
C THR A 245 47.69 -39.46 -13.05
N THR A 246 47.02 -38.86 -14.04
CA THR A 246 47.30 -39.12 -15.47
C THR A 246 48.67 -38.63 -15.90
N GLU A 247 49.10 -37.45 -15.46
CA GLU A 247 50.45 -36.92 -15.70
C GLU A 247 51.53 -37.85 -15.15
N ARG A 248 51.36 -38.32 -13.91
CA ARG A 248 52.26 -39.31 -13.30
C ARG A 248 52.29 -40.62 -14.08
N SER A 249 51.14 -41.06 -14.61
CA SER A 249 51.05 -42.23 -15.49
C SER A 249 51.80 -42.02 -16.82
N VAL A 250 51.71 -40.82 -17.41
CA VAL A 250 52.49 -40.46 -18.61
C VAL A 250 53.99 -40.58 -18.33
N LEU A 251 54.49 -40.01 -17.24
CA LEU A 251 55.91 -40.09 -16.86
C LEU A 251 56.37 -41.54 -16.69
N ASN A 252 55.60 -42.35 -15.95
CA ASN A 252 55.89 -43.77 -15.74
C ASN A 252 55.92 -44.56 -17.06
N THR A 253 55.02 -44.27 -18.00
CA THR A 253 54.98 -44.93 -19.31
C THR A 253 56.13 -44.50 -20.21
N MET A 254 56.54 -43.23 -20.14
CA MET A 254 57.73 -42.72 -20.82
C MET A 254 59.01 -43.38 -20.31
N ASP A 255 59.16 -43.54 -19.00
CA ASP A 255 60.36 -44.18 -18.44
C ASP A 255 60.42 -45.67 -18.77
N ARG A 256 59.28 -46.37 -18.72
CA ARG A 256 59.16 -47.74 -19.24
C ARG A 256 59.54 -47.82 -20.72
N ARG A 257 59.11 -46.85 -21.53
CA ARG A 257 59.46 -46.80 -22.95
C ARG A 257 60.96 -46.58 -23.17
N LYS A 258 61.59 -45.67 -22.41
CA LYS A 258 63.05 -45.47 -22.45
C LYS A 258 63.81 -46.75 -22.08
N LEU A 259 63.34 -47.51 -21.09
CA LEU A 259 63.93 -48.80 -20.72
C LEU A 259 63.83 -49.82 -21.86
N VAL A 260 62.68 -49.91 -22.53
CA VAL A 260 62.50 -50.79 -23.70
C VAL A 260 63.40 -50.35 -24.86
N GLU A 261 63.50 -49.04 -25.11
CA GLU A 261 64.40 -48.46 -26.13
C GLU A 261 65.87 -48.72 -25.81
N GLY A 262 66.29 -48.56 -24.55
CA GLY A 262 67.63 -48.89 -24.07
C GLY A 262 67.97 -50.37 -24.30
N ARG A 263 67.08 -51.28 -23.90
CA ARG A 263 67.23 -52.73 -24.15
C ARG A 263 67.31 -53.06 -25.64
N LEU A 264 66.51 -52.40 -26.49
CA LEU A 264 66.60 -52.57 -27.93
C LEU A 264 67.95 -52.07 -28.48
N ASN A 265 68.49 -50.97 -27.95
CA ASN A 265 69.79 -50.42 -28.35
C ASN A 265 70.96 -51.29 -27.90
N GLU A 266 70.94 -51.80 -26.66
CA GLU A 266 71.94 -52.75 -26.14
C GLU A 266 72.02 -54.00 -27.02
N ARG A 267 70.86 -54.51 -27.47
CA ARG A 267 70.81 -55.67 -28.38
C ARG A 267 71.41 -55.38 -29.76
N ARG A 268 71.44 -54.12 -30.21
CA ARG A 268 72.12 -53.71 -31.46
C ARG A 268 73.64 -53.68 -31.34
N LEU A 269 74.20 -53.68 -30.12
CA LEU A 269 75.65 -53.71 -29.90
C LEU A 269 76.25 -55.11 -30.02
N ARG A 270 75.44 -56.14 -30.28
CA ARG A 270 75.94 -57.49 -30.54
C ARG A 270 76.86 -57.51 -31.77
N PRO A 271 77.87 -58.40 -31.78
CA PRO A 271 78.67 -58.67 -32.98
C PRO A 271 77.78 -58.89 -34.20
N VAL A 272 78.20 -58.41 -35.37
CA VAL A 272 77.37 -58.37 -36.59
C VAL A 272 76.79 -59.74 -36.95
N GLU A 273 77.56 -60.81 -36.74
CA GLU A 273 77.17 -62.20 -37.02
C GLU A 273 76.09 -62.74 -36.07
N GLU A 274 75.92 -62.15 -34.88
CA GLU A 274 74.98 -62.54 -33.82
C GLU A 274 73.74 -61.62 -33.74
N GLN A 275 73.61 -60.66 -34.67
CA GLN A 275 72.44 -59.79 -34.75
C GLN A 275 71.26 -60.55 -35.36
N THR A 276 70.37 -61.03 -34.50
CA THR A 276 69.19 -61.82 -34.90
C THR A 276 67.89 -61.13 -34.49
N ALA A 277 66.89 -61.19 -35.38
CA ALA A 277 65.52 -60.75 -35.10
C ALA A 277 64.74 -61.84 -34.36
N ASP A 278 65.24 -62.21 -33.18
CA ASP A 278 64.65 -63.24 -32.33
C ASP A 278 63.33 -62.79 -31.66
N GLN A 279 62.68 -63.73 -30.99
CA GLN A 279 61.42 -63.51 -30.29
C GLN A 279 61.49 -62.35 -29.28
N VAL A 280 62.61 -62.19 -28.58
CA VAL A 280 62.78 -61.10 -27.60
C VAL A 280 62.78 -59.74 -28.30
N THR A 281 63.45 -59.63 -29.45
CA THR A 281 63.47 -58.40 -30.25
C THR A 281 62.06 -58.06 -30.77
N TYR A 282 61.29 -59.06 -31.19
CA TYR A 282 59.90 -58.86 -31.59
C TYR A 282 59.03 -58.37 -30.42
N GLN A 283 59.12 -59.02 -29.25
CA GLN A 283 58.34 -58.64 -28.06
C GLN A 283 58.69 -57.22 -27.58
N LEU A 284 59.97 -56.85 -27.58
CA LEU A 284 60.40 -55.49 -27.21
C LEU A 284 59.85 -54.42 -28.18
N ARG A 285 59.82 -54.69 -29.49
CA ARG A 285 59.22 -53.79 -30.49
C ARG A 285 57.70 -53.69 -30.30
N MET A 286 57.03 -54.80 -30.02
CA MET A 286 55.59 -54.82 -29.74
C MET A 286 55.25 -54.00 -28.49
N GLU A 287 55.99 -54.19 -27.39
CA GLU A 287 55.84 -53.42 -26.16
C GLU A 287 56.14 -51.94 -26.38
N GLN A 288 57.17 -51.58 -27.15
CA GLN A 288 57.44 -50.19 -27.52
C GLN A 288 56.25 -49.57 -28.27
N GLY A 289 55.64 -50.31 -29.20
CA GLY A 289 54.44 -49.87 -29.93
C GLY A 289 53.20 -49.73 -29.05
N LYS A 290 53.01 -50.61 -28.07
CA LYS A 290 51.94 -50.49 -27.06
C LYS A 290 52.14 -49.26 -26.17
N LEU A 291 53.35 -49.08 -25.63
CA LEU A 291 53.69 -47.93 -24.79
C LEU A 291 53.50 -46.61 -25.54
N LYS A 292 53.89 -46.54 -26.82
CA LYS A 292 53.66 -45.34 -27.63
C LYS A 292 52.17 -45.01 -27.80
N ARG A 293 51.33 -46.02 -28.07
CA ARG A 293 49.87 -45.84 -28.17
C ARG A 293 49.27 -45.39 -26.85
N PHE A 294 49.62 -46.07 -25.77
CA PHE A 294 49.12 -45.76 -24.43
C PHE A 294 49.54 -44.35 -23.96
N THR A 295 50.78 -43.92 -24.22
CA THR A 295 51.21 -42.54 -23.94
C THR A 295 50.38 -41.51 -24.72
N ASN A 296 50.02 -41.79 -25.98
CA ASN A 296 49.17 -40.88 -26.76
C ASN A 296 47.74 -40.84 -26.20
N GLU A 297 47.18 -41.97 -25.79
CA GLU A 297 45.87 -42.03 -25.14
C GLU A 297 45.85 -41.23 -23.83
N LEU A 298 46.88 -41.38 -22.99
CA LEU A 298 46.99 -40.60 -21.76
C LEU A 298 47.10 -39.09 -22.01
N ARG A 299 47.84 -38.67 -23.05
CA ARG A 299 47.92 -37.25 -23.45
C ARG A 299 46.57 -36.71 -23.92
N ASN A 300 45.84 -37.47 -24.74
CA ASN A 300 44.49 -37.09 -25.14
C ASN A 300 43.55 -37.00 -23.92
N ASN A 301 43.74 -37.84 -22.90
CA ASN A 301 42.96 -37.75 -21.68
C ASN A 301 43.30 -36.48 -20.88
N ILE A 302 44.58 -36.10 -20.79
CA ILE A 302 45.00 -34.82 -20.19
C ILE A 302 44.31 -33.64 -20.88
N ASP A 303 44.33 -33.60 -22.22
CA ASP A 303 43.66 -32.53 -22.97
C ASP A 303 42.15 -32.47 -22.69
N ARG A 304 41.52 -33.64 -22.53
CA ARG A 304 40.10 -33.75 -22.16
C ARG A 304 39.84 -33.26 -20.74
N ILE A 305 40.66 -33.64 -19.76
CA ILE A 305 40.56 -33.19 -18.37
C ILE A 305 40.70 -31.67 -18.31
N VAL A 306 41.70 -31.09 -18.96
CA VAL A 306 41.91 -29.63 -19.01
C VAL A 306 40.71 -28.92 -19.65
N SER A 307 40.15 -29.46 -20.74
CA SER A 307 38.93 -28.92 -21.36
C SER A 307 37.74 -28.93 -20.41
N LEU A 308 37.55 -30.02 -19.64
CA LEU A 308 36.49 -30.12 -18.64
C LEU A 308 36.72 -29.13 -17.49
N GLN A 309 37.95 -28.99 -17.00
CA GLN A 309 38.29 -28.03 -15.95
C GLN A 309 37.95 -26.59 -16.37
N ASN A 310 38.28 -26.20 -17.60
CA ASN A 310 37.95 -24.87 -18.11
C ASN A 310 36.44 -24.65 -18.16
N ARG A 311 35.70 -25.64 -18.67
CA ARG A 311 34.23 -25.57 -18.70
C ARG A 311 33.61 -25.49 -17.29
N VAL A 312 34.14 -26.24 -16.32
CA VAL A 312 33.68 -26.16 -14.93
C VAL A 312 33.97 -24.79 -14.33
N LYS A 313 35.16 -24.23 -14.58
CA LYS A 313 35.50 -22.85 -14.16
C LYS A 313 34.54 -21.83 -14.76
N ASP A 314 34.23 -21.94 -16.05
CA ASP A 314 33.25 -21.07 -16.73
C ASP A 314 31.84 -21.22 -16.11
N THR A 315 31.43 -22.44 -15.75
CA THR A 315 30.13 -22.62 -15.07
C THR A 315 30.12 -21.99 -13.68
N ILE A 316 31.23 -22.05 -12.93
CA ILE A 316 31.34 -21.41 -11.61
C ILE A 316 31.20 -19.89 -11.75
N THR A 317 31.88 -19.26 -12.72
CA THR A 317 31.76 -17.81 -12.93
C THR A 317 30.34 -17.40 -13.33
N HIS A 318 29.66 -18.20 -14.16
CA HIS A 318 28.25 -17.98 -14.48
C HIS A 318 27.33 -18.10 -13.26
N ILE A 319 27.56 -19.09 -12.40
CA ILE A 319 26.80 -19.25 -11.14
C ILE A 319 27.02 -18.04 -10.23
N ASP A 320 28.27 -17.58 -10.07
CA ASP A 320 28.61 -16.43 -9.24
C ASP A 320 27.92 -15.15 -9.73
N CYS A 321 28.00 -14.84 -11.04
CA CYS A 321 27.29 -13.68 -11.61
C CYS A 321 25.78 -13.74 -11.38
N TYR A 322 25.17 -14.91 -11.55
CA TYR A 322 23.74 -15.07 -11.37
C TYR A 322 23.31 -14.97 -9.90
N ALA A 323 24.14 -15.47 -8.98
CA ALA A 323 23.94 -15.31 -7.54
C ALA A 323 24.00 -13.83 -7.13
N GLU A 324 24.97 -13.06 -7.65
CA GLU A 324 25.09 -11.62 -7.39
C GLU A 324 23.84 -10.85 -7.86
N ASP A 325 23.32 -11.15 -9.05
CA ASP A 325 22.08 -10.55 -9.57
C ASP A 325 20.90 -10.83 -8.64
N ILE A 326 20.70 -12.09 -8.22
CA ILE A 326 19.60 -12.45 -7.32
C ILE A 326 19.79 -11.81 -5.94
N MET A 327 21.02 -11.75 -5.42
CA MET A 327 21.33 -11.08 -4.15
C MET A 327 20.95 -9.60 -4.20
N HIS A 328 21.20 -8.92 -5.31
CA HIS A 328 20.78 -7.53 -5.47
C HIS A 328 19.27 -7.38 -5.31
N VAL A 329 18.49 -8.26 -5.95
CA VAL A 329 17.03 -8.26 -5.86
C VAL A 329 16.55 -8.54 -4.44
N VAL A 330 17.13 -9.55 -3.78
CA VAL A 330 16.81 -9.89 -2.39
C VAL A 330 17.05 -8.69 -1.47
N LYS A 331 18.17 -7.99 -1.64
CA LYS A 331 18.47 -6.78 -0.86
C LYS A 331 17.44 -5.68 -1.10
N LEU A 332 17.06 -5.46 -2.35
CA LEU A 332 16.05 -4.47 -2.73
C LEU A 332 14.67 -4.83 -2.15
N ASP A 333 14.25 -6.10 -2.20
CA ASP A 333 12.99 -6.55 -1.62
C ASP A 333 12.93 -6.45 -0.10
N ARG A 334 14.05 -6.74 0.58
CA ARG A 334 14.17 -6.50 2.03
C ARG A 334 14.02 -5.03 2.38
N GLN A 335 14.68 -4.14 1.64
CA GLN A 335 14.56 -2.69 1.83
C GLN A 335 13.12 -2.21 1.60
N ARG A 336 12.44 -2.75 0.58
CA ARG A 336 11.03 -2.43 0.30
C ARG A 336 10.10 -2.85 1.42
N LEU A 337 10.26 -4.07 1.95
CA LEU A 337 9.46 -4.53 3.08
C LEU A 337 9.73 -3.68 4.32
N GLN A 338 11.00 -3.45 4.68
CA GLN A 338 11.37 -2.65 5.86
C GLN A 338 10.76 -1.25 5.83
N ALA A 339 10.79 -0.58 4.68
CA ALA A 339 10.21 0.75 4.55
C ALA A 339 8.69 0.78 4.66
N ARG A 340 8.01 -0.33 4.32
CA ARG A 340 6.55 -0.45 4.37
C ARG A 340 6.05 -0.92 5.74
N SER A 341 6.77 -1.83 6.40
CA SER A 341 6.40 -2.32 7.73
C SER A 341 6.81 -1.40 8.87
N GLY A 342 7.74 -0.46 8.65
CA GLY A 342 8.30 0.39 9.72
C GLY A 342 9.15 -0.38 10.74
N GLU A 343 9.13 -1.71 10.70
CA GLU A 343 9.98 -2.61 11.48
C GLU A 343 11.24 -2.96 10.71
N ALA A 344 12.38 -2.81 11.38
CA ALA A 344 13.61 -3.47 10.98
C ALA A 344 13.36 -4.99 11.05
N ILE A 345 13.34 -5.66 9.89
CA ILE A 345 13.34 -7.12 9.85
C ILE A 345 14.60 -7.56 10.60
N THR A 346 14.45 -8.00 11.84
CA THR A 346 15.48 -8.74 12.55
C THR A 346 15.74 -9.99 11.75
N GLU A 347 17.00 -10.17 11.35
CA GLU A 347 17.53 -11.38 10.73
C GLU A 347 17.32 -12.54 11.71
N SER A 348 16.11 -13.07 11.76
CA SER A 348 15.76 -14.23 12.54
C SER A 348 15.56 -15.40 11.58
N ASN A 349 16.57 -16.27 11.63
CA ASN A 349 16.59 -17.64 11.12
C ASN A 349 16.58 -17.80 9.60
N VAL A 350 17.66 -17.37 8.95
CA VAL A 350 18.31 -18.23 7.95
C VAL A 350 19.76 -18.37 8.38
N THR A 351 19.99 -19.30 9.30
CA THR A 351 21.32 -19.86 9.54
C THR A 351 21.75 -20.50 8.23
N ILE A 352 22.65 -19.82 7.52
CA ILE A 352 23.50 -20.46 6.52
C ILE A 352 24.24 -21.55 7.29
N MET A 353 23.90 -22.81 7.01
CA MET A 353 24.50 -23.97 7.67
C MET A 353 26.03 -23.91 7.52
N PRO A 354 26.80 -23.96 8.62
CA PRO A 354 28.14 -24.49 8.56
C PRO A 354 28.08 -26.02 8.43
N GLU A 355 29.15 -26.59 7.89
CA GLU A 355 29.40 -28.01 7.59
C GLU A 355 28.81 -29.05 8.57
N PRO A 356 28.46 -30.26 8.09
CA PRO A 356 27.86 -31.29 8.91
C PRO A 356 28.90 -31.91 9.86
N SER A 357 28.58 -31.91 11.15
CA SER A 357 29.15 -32.84 12.13
C SER A 357 28.03 -33.63 12.80
N GLU A 358 28.37 -34.87 13.15
CA GLU A 358 27.55 -36.04 13.47
C GLU A 358 26.50 -35.91 14.60
N PRO A 359 25.53 -36.84 14.68
CA PRO A 359 24.24 -36.61 15.31
C PRO A 359 24.25 -36.85 16.81
N VAL A 360 23.56 -35.97 17.54
CA VAL A 360 23.15 -36.23 18.94
C VAL A 360 21.64 -36.07 19.04
N HIS A 361 21.00 -37.16 19.47
CA HIS A 361 19.59 -37.20 19.88
C HIS A 361 19.28 -36.18 20.98
N GLN A 362 18.17 -35.45 20.83
CA GLN A 362 17.18 -35.23 21.91
C GLN A 362 15.94 -34.48 21.38
N GLU A 363 14.77 -35.11 21.51
CA GLU A 363 13.47 -34.46 21.69
C GLU A 363 13.34 -34.06 23.19
N PRO A 364 12.55 -33.02 23.59
CA PRO A 364 11.11 -32.97 23.31
C PRO A 364 10.44 -31.59 23.11
N GLN A 365 9.31 -31.65 22.39
CA GLN A 365 8.04 -30.90 22.49
C GLN A 365 8.04 -29.42 22.94
N ARG A 366 7.39 -28.57 22.12
CA ARG A 366 6.36 -27.62 22.58
C ARG A 366 5.35 -27.30 21.47
N GLN A 367 4.08 -27.54 21.79
CA GLN A 367 2.89 -27.12 21.05
C GLN A 367 2.91 -25.61 20.77
N MET A 368 2.53 -25.23 19.55
CA MET A 368 2.10 -23.87 19.21
C MET A 368 0.58 -23.90 19.09
N ASP A 369 -0.13 -23.56 20.16
CA ASP A 369 -1.52 -23.13 20.08
C ASP A 369 -1.52 -21.64 19.75
N PHE A 370 -1.82 -21.29 18.50
CA PHE A 370 -2.24 -19.94 18.13
C PHE A 370 -3.75 -19.93 17.92
N ALA A 371 -4.49 -19.89 19.03
CA ALA A 371 -5.85 -19.39 19.01
C ALA A 371 -5.78 -17.86 18.92
N LEU A 372 -6.13 -17.30 17.77
CA LEU A 372 -6.38 -15.87 17.65
C LEU A 372 -7.69 -15.57 18.38
N GLU A 373 -7.61 -14.86 19.50
CA GLU A 373 -8.80 -14.31 20.15
C GLU A 373 -9.47 -13.28 19.21
N PRO A 374 -10.79 -13.34 19.03
CA PRO A 374 -11.53 -12.30 18.33
C PRO A 374 -11.47 -11.01 19.16
N ILE A 375 -11.18 -9.90 18.48
CA ILE A 375 -11.28 -8.56 19.05
C ILE A 375 -12.74 -8.35 19.47
N GLN A 376 -12.96 -8.15 20.77
CA GLN A 376 -14.25 -7.72 21.31
C GLN A 376 -14.48 -6.27 20.87
N GLU A 377 -15.50 -6.05 20.05
CA GLU A 377 -16.02 -4.72 19.77
C GLU A 377 -16.60 -4.14 21.07
N GLU A 378 -16.13 -2.96 21.46
CA GLU A 378 -16.68 -2.20 22.58
C GLU A 378 -18.15 -1.88 22.29
N ASP A 379 -19.05 -2.26 23.21
CA ASP A 379 -20.48 -1.97 23.15
C ASP A 379 -20.74 -0.45 23.09
N GLU A 380 -20.94 0.09 21.88
CA GLU A 380 -21.57 1.39 21.70
C GLU A 380 -23.07 1.29 22.00
N SER A 381 -23.42 1.45 23.28
CA SER A 381 -24.81 1.64 23.72
C SER A 381 -25.34 2.98 23.18
N TYR A 382 -26.13 2.92 22.12
CA TYR A 382 -26.90 4.08 21.63
C TYR A 382 -28.20 4.22 22.46
N PRO A 383 -28.50 5.41 23.02
CA PRO A 383 -29.81 5.66 23.60
C PRO A 383 -30.84 5.67 22.47
N VAL A 384 -31.78 4.73 22.53
CA VAL A 384 -33.01 4.72 21.73
C VAL A 384 -33.78 6.00 22.06
N LEU A 385 -33.85 6.92 21.10
CA LEU A 385 -34.83 7.99 21.15
C LEU A 385 -36.17 7.41 20.65
N ASP A 386 -37.08 7.17 21.60
CA ASP A 386 -38.47 6.88 21.29
C ASP A 386 -39.09 8.06 20.50
N LEU A 387 -39.84 7.69 19.47
CA LEU A 387 -40.51 8.55 18.49
C LEU A 387 -41.56 9.50 19.10
#